data_AF-A0A7K0J546-F1
#
_entry.id   AF-A0A7K0J546-F1
#
_cell.length_a   1.000
_cell.length_b   1.000
_cell.length_c   1.000
_cell.angle_alpha   90.00
_cell.angle_beta   90.00
_cell.angle_gamma   90.00
#
_symmetry.space_group_name_H-M   'P 1'
#
loop_
_entity.id
_entity.type
_entity.pdbx_description
1 polymer ?
#
loop_
_entity_poly.entity_id
_entity_poly.type
_entity_poly.pdbx_seq_one_letter_code
_entity_poly.pdbx_strand_id
1 'polypeptide(L)'
;MLDVVLGHWWRAAIGGFQDHFLWLIVPLLAWMAVMIIGNRVVKDAEKAMRSELTRWSKARRAGPNLLADHLTPIIRQEAARHRWMPAANGLWLKRCDADSLVAYMTRMPHYFIHFRDDALGIRTRARKGIRVR
;
A
#
# COMPACT_ATOMS: atom_id res chain seq x y z
N MET A 1 19.61 -3.63 -34.67
CA MET A 1 20.17 -4.58 -33.69
C MET A 1 19.24 -5.75 -33.40
N LEU A 2 17.94 -5.54 -33.14
CA LEU A 2 16.97 -6.64 -32.92
C LEU A 2 16.83 -7.61 -34.10
N ASP A 3 16.86 -7.15 -35.36
CA ASP A 3 16.82 -8.04 -36.54
C ASP A 3 18.02 -9.00 -36.65
N VAL A 4 19.19 -8.61 -36.14
CA VAL A 4 20.40 -9.44 -36.17
C VAL A 4 20.38 -10.50 -35.07
N VAL A 5 19.71 -10.22 -33.95
CA VAL A 5 19.64 -11.11 -32.78
C VAL A 5 18.43 -12.04 -32.83
N LEU A 6 17.30 -11.58 -33.37
CA LEU A 6 16.03 -12.31 -33.38
C LEU A 6 15.56 -12.70 -34.78
N GLY A 7 16.24 -12.35 -35.88
CA GLY A 7 15.85 -12.74 -37.25
C GLY A 7 14.54 -12.12 -37.76
N HIS A 8 14.17 -12.32 -39.02
CA HIS A 8 13.02 -11.60 -39.64
C HIS A 8 11.64 -11.88 -39.02
N TRP A 9 11.50 -12.94 -38.21
CA TRP A 9 10.22 -13.38 -37.65
C TRP A 9 9.72 -12.53 -36.46
N TRP A 10 10.60 -11.77 -35.78
CA TRP A 10 10.18 -10.95 -34.64
C TRP A 10 9.20 -9.83 -35.04
N ARG A 11 9.31 -9.31 -36.27
CA ARG A 11 8.40 -8.27 -36.77
C ARG A 11 6.98 -8.81 -36.95
N ALA A 12 6.85 -10.02 -37.48
CA ALA A 12 5.56 -10.71 -37.61
C ALA A 12 5.00 -11.11 -36.23
N ALA A 13 5.86 -11.53 -35.30
CA ALA A 13 5.45 -11.85 -33.94
C ALA A 13 4.97 -10.62 -33.16
N ILE A 14 5.63 -9.46 -33.31
CA ILE A 14 5.19 -8.20 -32.72
C ILE A 14 3.91 -7.70 -33.39
N GLY A 15 3.78 -7.81 -34.72
CA GLY A 15 2.54 -7.48 -35.43
C GLY A 15 1.37 -8.30 -34.92
N GLY A 16 1.52 -9.63 -34.86
CA GLY A 16 0.50 -10.52 -34.31
C GLY A 16 0.17 -10.22 -32.84
N PHE A 17 1.17 -9.86 -32.03
CA PHE A 17 0.97 -9.44 -30.65
C PHE A 17 0.19 -8.12 -30.54
N GLN A 18 0.52 -7.13 -31.36
CA GLN A 18 -0.15 -5.84 -31.38
C GLN A 18 -1.61 -5.98 -31.83
N ASP A 19 -1.87 -6.79 -32.86
CA ASP A 19 -3.21 -7.01 -33.39
C ASP A 19 -4.14 -7.73 -32.41
N HIS A 20 -3.60 -8.62 -31.56
CA HIS A 20 -4.43 -9.46 -30.68
C HIS A 20 -4.43 -9.05 -29.21
N PHE A 21 -3.33 -8.48 -28.70
CA PHE A 21 -3.15 -8.28 -27.26
C PHE A 21 -3.04 -6.82 -26.84
N LEU A 22 -2.75 -5.88 -27.76
CA LEU A 22 -2.63 -4.46 -27.41
C LEU A 22 -3.95 -3.90 -26.83
N TRP A 23 -5.08 -4.36 -27.37
CA TRP A 23 -6.41 -3.99 -26.89
C TRP A 23 -6.72 -4.51 -25.47
N LEU A 24 -6.05 -5.58 -25.02
CA LEU A 24 -6.15 -6.09 -23.64
C LEU A 24 -5.15 -5.40 -22.70
N ILE A 25 -3.94 -5.14 -23.19
CA ILE A 25 -2.85 -4.57 -22.39
C ILE A 25 -3.13 -3.12 -22.00
N VAL A 26 -3.66 -2.30 -22.91
CA VAL A 26 -3.91 -0.88 -22.63
C VAL A 26 -4.94 -0.69 -21.50
N PRO A 27 -6.13 -1.35 -21.52
CA PRO A 27 -7.06 -1.31 -20.39
C PRO A 27 -6.47 -1.86 -19.10
N LEU A 28 -5.69 -2.95 -19.17
CA LEU A 28 -5.05 -3.53 -18.00
C LEU A 28 -4.07 -2.56 -17.33
N LEU A 29 -3.20 -1.91 -18.12
CA LEU A 29 -2.26 -0.91 -17.62
C LEU A 29 -2.98 0.32 -17.06
N ALA A 30 -4.04 0.78 -17.73
CA ALA A 30 -4.88 1.87 -17.23
C ALA A 30 -5.51 1.51 -15.88
N TRP A 31 -6.02 0.28 -15.75
CA TRP A 31 -6.57 -0.21 -14.49
C TRP A 31 -5.50 -0.33 -13.39
N MET A 32 -4.31 -0.86 -13.68
CA MET A 32 -3.20 -0.88 -12.72
C MET A 32 -2.77 0.53 -12.28
N ALA A 33 -2.75 1.50 -13.19
CA ALA A 33 -2.45 2.89 -12.85
C ALA A 33 -3.48 3.47 -11.87
N VAL A 34 -4.77 3.18 -12.09
CA VAL A 34 -5.88 3.53 -11.18
C VAL A 34 -5.65 2.93 -9.78
N MET A 35 -5.29 1.65 -9.68
CA MET A 35 -4.95 0.99 -8.41
C MET A 35 -3.80 1.70 -7.68
N ILE A 36 -2.74 2.05 -8.40
CA ILE A 36 -1.54 2.71 -7.85
C ILE A 36 -1.90 4.10 -7.32
N ILE A 37 -2.66 4.89 -8.08
CA ILE A 37 -3.08 6.24 -7.69
C ILE A 37 -3.96 6.19 -6.44
N GLY A 38 -4.90 5.25 -6.38
CA GLY A 38 -5.77 5.06 -5.22
C GLY A 38 -5.01 4.72 -3.95
N ASN A 39 -4.03 3.82 -4.06
CA ASN A 39 -3.25 3.40 -2.91
C ASN A 39 -2.20 4.42 -2.45
N ARG A 40 -2.02 5.56 -3.13
CA ARG A 40 -1.08 6.60 -2.67
C ARG A 40 -1.43 7.12 -1.28
N VAL A 41 -2.70 7.44 -1.05
CA VAL A 41 -3.15 7.95 0.26
C VAL A 41 -2.88 6.97 1.40
N VAL A 42 -3.02 5.66 1.14
CA VAL A 42 -2.73 4.61 2.12
C VAL A 42 -1.23 4.58 2.43
N LYS A 43 -0.39 4.59 1.38
CA LYS A 43 1.07 4.59 1.54
C LYS A 43 1.58 5.85 2.26
N ASP A 44 1.00 7.00 1.97
CA ASP A 44 1.37 8.27 2.58
C ASP A 44 0.93 8.31 4.05
N ALA A 45 -0.28 7.82 4.37
CA ALA A 45 -0.73 7.61 5.75
C ALA A 45 0.18 6.63 6.52
N GLU A 46 0.54 5.49 5.95
CA GLU A 46 1.48 4.54 6.57
C GLU A 46 2.85 5.16 6.80
N LYS A 47 3.38 5.92 5.84
CA LYS A 47 4.65 6.62 5.97
C LYS A 47 4.60 7.66 7.11
N ALA A 48 3.53 8.45 7.18
CA ALA A 48 3.32 9.44 8.23
C ALA A 48 3.20 8.78 9.61
N MET A 49 2.36 7.75 9.75
CA MET A 49 2.22 6.99 10.99
C MET A 49 3.54 6.35 11.43
N ARG A 50 4.30 5.76 10.51
CA ARG A 50 5.62 5.19 10.82
C ARG A 50 6.60 6.26 11.31
N SER A 51 6.62 7.42 10.66
CA SER A 51 7.43 8.56 11.09
C SER A 51 7.03 9.05 12.48
N GLU A 52 5.75 9.02 12.82
CA GLU A 52 5.28 9.41 14.15
C GLU A 52 5.69 8.36 15.20
N LEU A 53 5.48 7.08 14.92
CA LEU A 53 5.82 5.99 15.83
C LEU A 53 7.29 5.96 16.20
N THR A 54 8.19 6.28 15.27
CA THR A 54 9.63 6.33 15.56
C THR A 54 10.02 7.52 16.43
N ARG A 55 9.27 8.63 16.39
CA ARG A 55 9.49 9.81 17.24
C ARG A 55 8.83 9.68 18.60
N TRP A 56 7.75 8.91 18.69
CA TRP A 56 6.98 8.77 19.92
C TRP A 56 7.62 7.77 20.90
N SER A 57 8.28 8.30 21.93
CA SER A 57 9.04 7.52 22.92
C SER A 57 8.22 6.45 23.67
N LYS A 58 6.92 6.66 23.83
CA LYS A 58 6.01 5.72 24.52
C LYS A 58 5.34 4.72 23.57
N ALA A 59 5.50 4.87 22.25
CA ALA A 59 4.83 4.04 21.24
C ALA A 59 4.98 2.55 21.52
N ARG A 60 6.19 2.10 21.90
CA ARG A 60 6.51 0.70 22.16
C ARG A 60 5.68 0.06 23.28
N ARG A 61 5.25 0.84 24.28
CA ARG A 61 4.44 0.36 25.42
C ARG A 61 2.97 0.77 25.33
N ALA A 62 2.60 1.56 24.32
CA ALA A 62 1.24 2.05 24.15
C ALA A 62 0.28 0.87 23.91
N GLY A 63 -0.84 0.87 24.64
CA GLY A 63 -1.93 -0.07 24.43
C GLY A 63 -2.72 0.24 23.15
N PRO A 64 -3.64 -0.66 22.74
CA PRO A 64 -4.41 -0.52 21.50
C PRO A 64 -5.18 0.80 21.40
N ASN A 65 -5.84 1.22 22.47
CA ASN A 65 -6.66 2.44 22.47
C ASN A 65 -5.79 3.68 22.30
N LEU A 66 -4.69 3.77 23.07
CA LEU A 66 -3.76 4.90 22.97
C LEU A 66 -3.09 4.99 21.59
N LEU A 67 -2.79 3.84 20.97
CA LEU A 67 -2.29 3.81 19.58
C LEU A 67 -3.34 4.31 18.60
N ALA A 68 -4.60 3.89 18.75
CA ALA A 68 -5.69 4.33 17.89
C ALA A 68 -5.93 5.84 18.03
N ASP A 69 -5.97 6.36 19.26
CA ASP A 69 -6.18 7.78 19.55
C ASP A 69 -5.05 8.66 18.95
N HIS A 70 -3.82 8.16 18.97
CA HIS A 70 -2.65 8.90 18.46
C HIS A 70 -2.49 8.80 16.94
N LEU A 71 -2.78 7.64 16.33
CA LEU A 71 -2.52 7.39 14.90
C LEU A 71 -3.72 7.69 13.99
N THR A 72 -4.95 7.56 14.47
CA THR A 72 -6.16 7.86 13.69
C THR A 72 -6.19 9.30 13.17
N PRO A 73 -5.83 10.34 13.96
CA PRO A 73 -5.76 11.72 13.48
C PRO A 73 -4.79 11.90 12.30
N ILE A 74 -3.69 11.14 12.27
CA ILE A 74 -2.70 11.19 11.19
C ILE A 74 -3.28 10.64 9.90
N ILE A 75 -4.01 9.52 9.96
CA ILE A 75 -4.72 8.96 8.81
C ILE A 75 -5.70 9.99 8.25
N ARG A 76 -6.48 10.65 9.13
CA ARG A 76 -7.43 11.69 8.73
C ARG A 76 -6.75 12.90 8.10
N GLN A 77 -5.62 13.33 8.65
CA GLN A 77 -4.84 14.45 8.12
C GLN A 77 -4.29 14.15 6.73
N GLU A 78 -3.76 12.95 6.51
CA GLU A 78 -3.31 12.55 5.17
C GLU A 78 -4.51 12.39 4.22
N ALA A 79 -5.63 11.82 4.65
CA ALA A 79 -6.85 11.75 3.82
C ALA A 79 -7.25 13.12 3.24
N ALA A 80 -7.19 14.18 4.05
CA ALA A 80 -7.55 15.54 3.64
C ALA A 80 -6.66 16.11 2.52
N ARG A 81 -5.44 15.58 2.34
CA ARG A 81 -4.50 15.99 1.28
C ARG A 81 -4.74 15.28 -0.04
N HIS A 82 -5.54 14.22 -0.05
CA HIS A 82 -5.79 13.41 -1.23
C HIS A 82 -7.22 13.58 -1.74
N ARG A 83 -7.37 13.61 -3.07
CA ARG A 83 -8.69 13.66 -3.71
C ARG A 83 -9.33 12.28 -3.85
N TRP A 84 -8.51 11.25 -4.00
CA TRP A 84 -8.93 9.89 -4.34
C TRP A 84 -8.36 8.88 -3.35
N MET A 85 -9.13 7.83 -3.08
CA MET A 85 -8.73 6.73 -2.23
C MET A 85 -9.23 5.39 -2.81
N PRO A 86 -8.68 4.26 -2.35
CA PRO A 86 -9.09 2.96 -2.85
C PRO A 86 -10.52 2.63 -2.39
N ALA A 87 -11.25 1.93 -3.24
CA ALA A 87 -12.57 1.36 -2.99
C ALA A 87 -12.54 -0.14 -3.31
N ALA A 88 -13.47 -0.90 -2.72
CA ALA A 88 -13.62 -2.34 -2.96
C ALA A 88 -12.28 -3.11 -2.93
N ASN A 89 -11.59 -3.13 -1.78
CA ASN A 89 -10.27 -3.78 -1.63
C ASN A 89 -9.15 -3.25 -2.54
N GLY A 90 -9.31 -2.03 -3.05
CA GLY A 90 -8.35 -1.41 -3.96
C GLY A 90 -8.78 -1.45 -5.42
N LEU A 91 -9.75 -2.31 -5.79
CA LEU A 91 -10.16 -2.55 -7.19
C LEU A 91 -10.67 -1.31 -7.94
N TRP A 92 -11.17 -0.32 -7.19
CA TRP A 92 -11.76 0.90 -7.72
C TRP A 92 -11.28 2.14 -6.96
N LEU A 93 -11.62 3.33 -7.45
CA LEU A 93 -11.39 4.60 -6.76
C LEU A 93 -12.70 5.22 -6.32
N LYS A 94 -12.68 5.86 -5.17
CA LYS A 94 -13.73 6.79 -4.75
C LYS A 94 -13.12 8.09 -4.24
N ARG A 95 -13.97 9.11 -4.10
CA ARG A 95 -13.57 10.37 -3.47
C ARG A 95 -13.04 10.07 -2.07
N CYS A 96 -11.90 10.67 -1.72
CA CYS A 96 -11.31 10.47 -0.41
C CYS A 96 -12.22 11.07 0.66
N ASP A 97 -12.40 10.30 1.73
CA ASP A 97 -13.14 10.68 2.92
C ASP A 97 -12.35 10.13 4.12
N ALA A 98 -12.21 10.97 5.14
CA ALA A 98 -11.28 10.72 6.23
C ALA A 98 -11.68 9.50 7.07
N ASP A 99 -12.96 9.41 7.43
CA ASP A 99 -13.46 8.30 8.24
C ASP A 99 -13.52 7.00 7.43
N SER A 100 -13.88 7.08 6.16
CA SER A 100 -13.81 5.94 5.26
C SER A 100 -12.38 5.41 5.08
N LEU A 101 -11.36 6.27 5.03
CA LEU A 101 -9.96 5.84 4.93
C LEU A 101 -9.51 5.14 6.21
N VAL A 102 -9.86 5.71 7.38
CA VAL A 102 -9.60 5.08 8.67
C VAL A 102 -10.22 3.68 8.70
N ALA A 103 -11.51 3.55 8.40
CA ALA A 103 -12.19 2.26 8.37
C ALA A 103 -11.56 1.28 7.37
N TYR A 104 -11.14 1.77 6.20
CA TYR A 104 -10.45 0.96 5.19
C TYR A 104 -9.12 0.40 5.72
N MET A 105 -8.29 1.25 6.34
CA MET A 105 -6.98 0.86 6.86
C MET A 105 -7.10 -0.02 8.10
N THR A 106 -8.01 0.31 9.01
CA THR A 106 -8.18 -0.38 10.30
C THR A 106 -9.18 -1.52 10.26
N ARG A 107 -9.52 -2.04 9.07
CA ARG A 107 -10.46 -3.15 8.88
C ARG A 107 -10.03 -4.44 9.58
N MET A 108 -8.73 -4.61 9.81
CA MET A 108 -8.20 -5.77 10.51
C MET A 108 -8.23 -5.52 12.03
N PRO A 109 -8.66 -6.50 12.83
CA PRO A 109 -8.55 -6.40 14.28
C PRO A 109 -7.07 -6.21 14.66
N HIS A 110 -6.84 -5.41 15.70
CA HIS A 110 -5.48 -5.09 16.18
C HIS A 110 -4.54 -4.45 15.16
N TYR A 111 -5.06 -3.84 14.09
CA TYR A 111 -4.28 -3.18 13.04
C TYR A 111 -3.15 -2.30 13.60
N PHE A 112 -3.47 -1.38 14.52
CA PHE A 112 -2.48 -0.46 15.08
C PHE A 112 -1.37 -1.15 15.89
N ILE A 113 -1.68 -2.25 16.58
CA ILE A 113 -0.68 -3.04 17.30
C ILE A 113 0.26 -3.71 16.31
N HIS A 114 -0.29 -4.36 15.28
CA HIS A 114 0.50 -5.00 14.24
C HIS A 114 1.37 -3.99 13.50
N PHE A 115 0.79 -2.85 13.12
CA PHE A 115 1.50 -1.77 12.46
C PHE A 115 2.66 -1.24 13.33
N ARG A 116 2.42 -1.01 14.62
CA ARG A 116 3.48 -0.63 15.58
C ARG A 116 4.59 -1.67 15.64
N ASP A 117 4.23 -2.93 15.81
CA ASP A 117 5.20 -4.01 15.99
C ASP A 117 6.08 -4.19 14.76
N ASP A 118 5.51 -4.04 13.57
CA ASP A 118 6.23 -4.10 12.30
C ASP A 118 7.08 -2.83 12.08
N ALA A 119 6.54 -1.64 12.38
CA ALA A 119 7.28 -0.38 12.25
C ALA A 119 8.46 -0.26 13.22
N LEU A 120 8.34 -0.80 14.43
CA LEU A 120 9.38 -0.77 15.47
C LEU A 120 10.23 -2.06 15.53
N GLY A 121 9.97 -3.04 14.66
CA GLY A 121 10.72 -4.30 14.60
C GLY A 121 10.58 -5.18 15.86
N ILE A 122 9.47 -5.08 16.58
CA ILE A 122 9.22 -5.80 17.84
C ILE A 122 9.03 -7.30 17.57
N ARG A 123 8.26 -7.65 16.52
CA ARG A 123 8.01 -9.05 16.10
C ARG A 123 9.29 -9.78 15.68
N THR A 124 10.20 -9.10 14.99
CA THR A 124 11.48 -9.67 14.53
C THR A 124 12.42 -9.98 15.70
N ARG A 125 12.30 -9.25 16.81
CA ARG A 125 13.15 -9.42 18.00
C ARG A 125 12.73 -10.61 18.87
N ALA A 126 11.42 -10.90 18.94
CA ALA A 126 10.91 -12.04 19.71
C ALA A 126 11.39 -13.39 19.15
N ARG A 127 11.55 -13.51 17.82
CA ARG A 127 12.05 -14.74 17.18
C ARG A 127 13.55 -14.98 17.38
N LYS A 128 14.34 -13.95 17.68
CA LYS A 128 15.80 -14.06 17.87
C LYS A 128 16.20 -14.54 19.27
N GLY A 129 15.23 -14.69 20.19
CA GLY A 129 15.43 -15.07 21.58
C GLY A 129 15.20 -16.55 21.92
N ILE A 130 14.66 -17.35 20.99
CA ILE A 130 14.55 -18.81 21.19
C ILE A 130 15.91 -19.44 20.88
N ARG A 131 16.85 -19.27 21.81
CA ARG A 131 18.06 -20.09 21.86
C ARG A 131 17.62 -21.41 22.49
N VAL A 132 17.48 -22.44 21.66
CA VAL A 132 17.32 -23.83 22.08
C VAL A 132 18.42 -24.11 23.10
N ARG A 133 18.01 -24.47 24.31
CA ARG A 133 18.90 -25.00 25.34
C ARG A 133 18.70 -26.50 25.39
#